data_AF-A0A7C3I957-F1
#
_entry.id   AF-A0A7C3I957-F1
#
_cell.length_a   1.000
_cell.length_b   1.000
_cell.length_c   1.000
_cell.angle_alpha   90.00
_cell.angle_beta   90.00
_cell.angle_gamma   90.00
#
_symmetry.space_group_name_H-M   'P 1'
#
loop_
_entity.id
_entity.type
_entity.pdbx_description
1 polymer ?
#
loop_
_entity_poly.entity_id
_entity_poly.type
_entity_poly.pdbx_seq_one_letter_code
_entity_poly.pdbx_strand_id
1 'polypeptide(L)'
;MATKSRYPFLFWPFANTLASLAPVLRVFRGASFAWFLVCAAAAQALVVAERDFSALVARADLILEGTVTRIEEAPDERGIQRTLVRLSDLLVHKGVPDSSEFVLDIAGGTKGGFRAEILDLPRFVVGDRVLLFVRGNGHAVFPVVGVHQGYFRVVPDDRGTPRVVRSDGLPVIGRSRRALRFPRKTSDTARGVPLDQFREWIRDELQRPAEAKEPE
;
A
#
# COMPACT_ATOMS: atom_id res chain seq x y z
N MET A 1 -5.83 92.81 19.35
CA MET A 1 -4.97 92.67 18.16
C MET A 1 -5.34 91.34 17.53
N ALA A 2 -5.72 91.36 16.25
CA ALA A 2 -6.57 90.37 15.60
C ALA A 2 -5.79 89.43 14.67
N THR A 3 -6.16 88.14 14.64
CA THR A 3 -6.10 87.25 13.45
C THR A 3 -6.86 85.94 13.76
N LYS A 4 -8.09 85.72 13.24
CA LYS A 4 -8.49 85.10 11.94
C LYS A 4 -8.43 83.55 12.01
N SER A 5 -9.54 82.82 12.20
CA SER A 5 -10.71 82.54 11.32
C SER A 5 -10.48 81.46 10.25
N ARG A 6 -11.49 80.59 10.09
CA ARG A 6 -11.78 79.56 9.05
C ARG A 6 -11.08 78.22 9.31
N TYR A 7 -11.79 77.10 9.46
CA TYR A 7 -12.65 76.46 8.46
C TYR A 7 -13.93 75.80 9.03
N PRO A 8 -14.94 75.54 8.18
CA PRO A 8 -16.34 75.39 8.57
C PRO A 8 -16.81 73.94 8.68
N PHE A 9 -17.93 73.81 9.40
CA PHE A 9 -18.99 72.81 9.26
C PHE A 9 -19.00 72.02 7.95
N LEU A 10 -18.92 70.70 8.07
CA LEU A 10 -19.72 69.81 7.23
C LEU A 10 -20.49 68.85 8.14
N PHE A 11 -21.81 69.05 8.09
CA PHE A 11 -22.85 68.17 8.59
C PHE A 11 -22.61 66.73 8.11
N TRP A 12 -22.58 65.77 9.03
CA TRP A 12 -23.06 64.42 8.75
C TRP A 12 -24.01 63.99 9.87
N PRO A 13 -25.30 63.78 9.57
CA PRO A 13 -26.30 63.42 10.57
C PRO A 13 -26.35 61.91 10.68
N PHE A 14 -25.70 61.31 11.67
CA PHE A 14 -26.14 60.03 12.22
C PHE A 14 -25.69 59.95 13.69
N ALA A 15 -26.48 60.62 14.53
CA ALA A 15 -26.56 60.28 15.93
C ALA A 15 -27.23 58.91 16.07
N ASN A 16 -26.72 58.11 16.99
CA ASN A 16 -27.34 56.94 17.62
C ASN A 16 -27.48 55.73 16.70
N THR A 17 -26.72 54.66 16.93
CA THR A 17 -27.14 53.64 17.90
C THR A 17 -25.93 52.96 18.54
N LEU A 18 -25.49 53.54 19.67
CA LEU A 18 -24.76 52.80 20.69
C LEU A 18 -25.80 52.04 21.54
N ALA A 19 -26.11 50.80 21.17
CA ALA A 19 -26.66 49.84 22.12
C ALA A 19 -26.54 48.41 21.57
N SER A 20 -25.84 47.58 22.35
CA SER A 20 -26.08 46.14 22.45
C SER A 20 -25.73 45.25 21.24
N LEU A 21 -24.45 44.89 21.08
CA LEU A 21 -24.06 43.57 20.54
C LEU A 21 -22.72 43.07 21.15
N ALA A 22 -22.57 43.19 22.46
CA ALA A 22 -21.54 42.47 23.23
C ALA A 22 -22.22 41.39 24.07
N PRO A 23 -22.75 40.31 23.46
CA PRO A 23 -22.19 38.99 23.74
C PRO A 23 -22.46 37.97 22.61
N VAL A 24 -21.89 38.11 21.42
CA VAL A 24 -21.96 37.03 20.40
C VAL A 24 -20.57 36.48 20.05
N LEU A 25 -19.50 37.21 20.35
CA LEU A 25 -18.13 36.82 20.01
C LEU A 25 -17.36 36.02 21.08
N ARG A 26 -18.04 35.36 22.02
CA ARG A 26 -17.40 34.41 22.95
C ARG A 26 -17.82 32.95 22.80
N VAL A 27 -18.90 32.66 22.07
CA VAL A 27 -19.39 31.27 21.89
C VAL A 27 -18.89 30.66 20.57
N PHE A 28 -18.60 31.47 19.55
CA PHE A 28 -18.18 30.96 18.24
C PHE A 28 -16.69 30.56 18.11
N ARG A 29 -15.84 30.79 19.12
CA ARG A 29 -14.44 30.31 19.10
C ARG A 29 -14.26 28.89 19.65
N GLY A 30 -15.21 28.42 20.47
CA GLY A 30 -15.16 27.06 21.04
C GLY A 30 -15.82 26.02 20.14
N ALA A 31 -16.96 26.36 19.53
CA ALA A 31 -17.73 25.43 18.71
C ALA A 31 -17.02 25.04 17.40
N SER A 32 -16.34 25.98 16.73
CA SER A 32 -15.58 25.69 15.51
C SER A 32 -14.29 24.88 15.77
N PHE A 33 -13.66 25.04 16.93
CA PHE A 33 -12.45 24.27 17.28
C PHE A 33 -12.80 22.84 17.69
N ALA A 34 -13.91 22.65 18.41
CA ALA A 34 -14.45 21.33 18.76
C ALA A 34 -14.90 20.55 17.51
N TRP A 35 -15.54 21.22 16.53
CA TRP A 35 -15.92 20.57 15.28
C TRP A 35 -14.72 20.15 14.43
N PHE A 36 -13.65 20.97 14.41
CA PHE A 36 -12.42 20.64 13.70
C PHE A 36 -11.66 19.45 14.34
N LEU A 37 -11.68 19.35 15.68
CA LEU A 37 -11.10 18.22 16.42
C LEU A 37 -11.87 16.90 16.22
N VAL A 38 -13.20 16.95 16.05
CA VAL A 38 -14.02 15.76 15.81
C VAL A 38 -13.79 15.18 14.40
N CYS A 39 -13.55 16.02 13.39
CA CYS A 39 -13.24 15.53 12.04
C CYS A 39 -11.85 14.88 11.92
N ALA A 40 -10.88 15.27 12.76
CA ALA A 40 -9.53 14.69 12.73
C ALA A 40 -9.48 13.23 13.21
N ALA A 41 -10.46 12.78 14.00
CA ALA A 41 -10.50 11.44 14.57
C ALA A 41 -10.98 10.35 13.58
N ALA A 42 -11.52 10.74 12.42
CA ALA A 42 -12.02 9.80 11.41
C ALA A 42 -10.96 9.35 10.39
N ALA A 43 -9.72 9.81 10.49
CA ALA A 43 -8.61 9.31 9.68
C ALA A 43 -8.10 7.98 10.25
N GLN A 44 -8.88 6.91 10.12
CA GLN A 44 -8.39 5.55 10.35
C GLN A 44 -7.44 5.19 9.21
N ALA A 45 -6.16 5.56 9.37
CA ALA A 45 -5.10 5.09 8.49
C ALA A 45 -5.05 3.56 8.58
N LEU A 46 -5.07 2.90 7.42
CA LEU A 46 -4.94 1.45 7.33
C LEU A 46 -3.50 1.09 7.71
N VAL A 47 -3.22 0.90 9.01
CA VAL A 47 -1.89 0.49 9.47
C VAL A 47 -1.69 -0.97 9.07
N VAL A 48 -0.91 -1.19 8.02
CA VAL A 48 -0.49 -2.52 7.62
C VAL A 48 0.57 -3.01 8.62
N ALA A 49 0.18 -3.86 9.56
CA ALA A 49 1.14 -4.53 10.43
C ALA A 49 2.13 -5.35 9.56
N GLU A 50 3.42 -5.08 9.72
CA GLU A 50 4.49 -5.83 9.06
C GLU A 50 4.43 -7.29 9.56
N ARG A 51 4.14 -8.20 8.64
CA ARG A 51 4.00 -9.62 8.90
C ARG A 51 5.39 -10.23 8.97
N ASP A 52 5.51 -11.15 9.91
CA ASP A 52 6.69 -11.98 9.96
C ASP A 52 6.81 -12.89 8.73
N PHE A 53 8.04 -13.23 8.34
CA PHE A 53 8.28 -14.08 7.17
C PHE A 53 7.61 -15.46 7.34
N SER A 54 7.59 -16.00 8.57
CA SER A 54 6.87 -17.24 8.87
C SER A 54 5.37 -17.15 8.62
N ALA A 55 4.76 -15.99 8.87
CA ALA A 55 3.37 -15.68 8.66
C ALA A 55 3.05 -15.52 7.18
N LEU A 56 3.98 -14.95 6.40
CA LEU A 56 3.86 -14.93 4.94
C LEU A 56 3.79 -16.37 4.41
N VAL A 57 4.74 -17.23 4.80
CA VAL A 57 4.80 -18.63 4.38
C VAL A 57 3.58 -19.42 4.89
N ALA A 58 3.20 -19.25 6.15
CA ALA A 58 2.12 -20.00 6.77
C ALA A 58 0.75 -19.67 6.18
N ARG A 59 0.48 -18.38 5.94
CA ARG A 59 -0.84 -17.90 5.44
C ARG A 59 -1.03 -18.04 3.94
N ALA A 60 0.04 -18.20 3.16
CA ALA A 60 -0.07 -18.38 1.72
C ALA A 60 -0.70 -19.75 1.40
N ASP A 61 -1.69 -19.78 0.52
CA ASP A 61 -2.25 -21.03 -0.02
C ASP A 61 -1.30 -21.59 -1.10
N LEU A 62 -0.67 -20.68 -1.85
CA LEU A 62 0.24 -20.95 -2.96
C LEU A 62 1.44 -20.00 -2.88
N ILE A 63 2.66 -20.52 -3.01
CA ILE A 63 3.89 -19.73 -3.13
C ILE A 63 4.55 -20.12 -4.44
N LEU A 64 4.73 -19.16 -5.34
CA LEU A 64 5.31 -19.43 -6.66
C LEU A 64 6.17 -18.28 -7.16
N GLU A 65 7.01 -18.60 -8.13
CA GLU A 65 7.68 -17.64 -9.00
C GLU A 65 7.17 -17.81 -10.42
N GLY A 66 7.19 -16.74 -11.20
CA GLY A 66 6.87 -16.80 -12.62
C GLY A 66 7.17 -15.50 -13.34
N THR A 67 7.09 -15.54 -14.66
CA THR A 67 7.23 -14.38 -15.53
C THR A 67 5.85 -13.86 -15.90
N VAL A 68 5.59 -12.56 -15.73
CA VAL A 68 4.33 -11.95 -16.15
C VAL A 68 4.28 -11.90 -17.68
N THR A 69 3.38 -12.65 -18.30
CA THR A 69 3.27 -12.72 -19.77
C THR A 69 2.18 -11.82 -20.32
N ARG A 70 1.12 -11.61 -19.55
CA ARG A 70 -0.04 -10.84 -20.00
C ARG A 70 -0.77 -10.22 -18.83
N ILE A 71 -1.29 -9.02 -19.04
CA ILE A 71 -2.21 -8.36 -18.12
C ILE A 71 -3.44 -7.99 -18.94
N GLU A 72 -4.60 -8.49 -18.52
CA GLU A 72 -5.88 -8.17 -19.13
C GLU A 72 -6.83 -7.58 -18.12
N GLU A 73 -7.76 -6.76 -18.58
CA GLU A 73 -8.83 -6.26 -17.75
C GLU A 73 -10.16 -6.69 -18.37
N ALA A 74 -10.97 -7.42 -17.60
CA ALA A 74 -12.26 -7.92 -18.04
C ALA A 74 -13.25 -7.91 -16.88
N PRO A 75 -14.54 -7.62 -17.13
CA PRO A 75 -15.56 -7.80 -16.12
C PRO A 75 -15.79 -9.28 -15.82
N ASP A 76 -16.09 -9.61 -14.57
CA ASP A 76 -16.59 -10.94 -14.21
C ASP A 76 -18.07 -11.13 -14.60
N GLU A 77 -18.62 -12.30 -14.28
CA GLU A 77 -20.03 -12.65 -14.52
C GLU A 77 -21.02 -11.68 -13.86
N ARG A 78 -20.58 -10.93 -12.84
CA ARG A 78 -21.38 -9.94 -12.10
C ARG A 78 -21.17 -8.52 -12.64
N GLY A 79 -20.35 -8.35 -13.67
CA GLY A 79 -20.03 -7.06 -14.28
C GLY A 79 -18.97 -6.24 -13.52
N ILE A 80 -18.32 -6.81 -12.50
CA ILE A 80 -17.27 -6.17 -11.72
C ILE A 80 -15.97 -6.25 -12.51
N GLN A 81 -15.30 -5.12 -12.71
CA GLN A 81 -14.03 -5.09 -13.42
C GLN A 81 -12.96 -5.85 -12.64
N ARG A 82 -12.21 -6.70 -13.35
CA ARG A 82 -11.10 -7.49 -12.82
C ARG A 82 -9.85 -7.29 -13.65
N THR A 83 -8.69 -7.33 -13.01
CA THR A 83 -7.38 -7.36 -13.64
C THR A 83 -6.79 -8.76 -13.51
N LEU A 84 -6.61 -9.43 -14.64
CA LEU A 84 -6.09 -10.79 -14.76
C LEU A 84 -4.61 -10.73 -15.15
N VAL A 85 -3.73 -11.05 -14.21
CA VAL A 85 -2.28 -11.11 -14.45
C VAL A 85 -1.88 -12.56 -14.70
N ARG A 86 -1.41 -12.87 -15.91
CA ARG A 86 -0.95 -14.22 -16.29
C ARG A 86 0.54 -14.37 -16.05
N LEU A 87 0.91 -15.50 -15.47
CA LEU A 87 2.27 -15.91 -15.20
C LEU A 87 2.58 -17.24 -15.88
N SER A 88 3.75 -17.31 -16.52
CA SER A 88 4.36 -18.53 -17.07
C SER A 88 5.70 -18.84 -16.39
N ASP A 89 6.39 -19.87 -16.85
CA ASP A 89 7.70 -20.31 -16.33
C ASP A 89 7.67 -20.55 -14.81
N LEU A 90 6.59 -21.21 -14.37
CA LEU A 90 6.27 -21.32 -12.97
C LEU A 90 7.27 -22.20 -12.22
N LEU A 91 7.76 -21.70 -11.09
CA LEU A 91 8.42 -22.50 -10.06
C LEU A 91 7.60 -22.42 -8.78
N VAL A 92 7.01 -23.53 -8.37
CA VAL A 92 6.11 -23.60 -7.22
C VAL A 92 6.88 -24.07 -5.98
N HIS A 93 6.78 -23.32 -4.89
CA HIS A 93 7.40 -23.61 -3.59
C HIS A 93 6.42 -24.21 -2.59
N LYS A 94 5.13 -23.84 -2.68
CA LYS A 94 4.07 -24.33 -1.80
C LYS A 94 2.75 -24.36 -2.57
N GLY A 95 1.93 -25.39 -2.35
CA GLY A 95 0.63 -25.55 -3.00
C GLY A 95 0.76 -26.16 -4.39
N VAL A 96 -0.36 -26.22 -5.11
CA VAL A 96 -0.42 -26.75 -6.48
C VAL A 96 -1.32 -25.81 -7.29
N PRO A 97 -0.83 -25.19 -8.39
CA PRO A 97 -1.67 -24.42 -9.29
C PRO A 97 -2.52 -25.36 -10.15
N ASP A 98 -3.70 -24.89 -10.56
CA ASP A 98 -4.64 -25.69 -11.36
C ASP A 98 -4.18 -25.93 -12.81
N SER A 99 -3.15 -25.19 -13.28
CA SER A 99 -2.65 -25.29 -14.64
C SER A 99 -1.15 -24.94 -14.73
N SER A 100 -0.54 -25.17 -15.90
CA SER A 100 0.85 -24.77 -16.19
C SER A 100 1.05 -23.26 -16.27
N GLU A 101 -0.02 -22.51 -16.48
CA GLU A 101 -0.07 -21.06 -16.32
C GLU A 101 -0.82 -20.70 -15.03
N PHE A 102 -0.42 -19.61 -14.39
CA PHE A 102 -1.09 -19.11 -13.21
C PHE A 102 -1.72 -17.75 -13.51
N VAL A 103 -3.00 -17.60 -13.19
CA VAL A 103 -3.73 -16.33 -13.32
C VAL A 103 -3.95 -15.76 -11.94
N LEU A 104 -3.26 -14.66 -11.63
CA LEU A 104 -3.56 -13.87 -10.44
C LEU A 104 -4.76 -12.97 -10.74
N ASP A 105 -5.85 -13.18 -10.02
CA ASP A 105 -7.11 -12.51 -10.25
C ASP A 105 -7.34 -11.39 -9.22
N ILE A 106 -7.15 -10.14 -9.66
CA ILE A 106 -7.25 -8.94 -8.82
C ILE A 106 -8.57 -8.22 -9.13
N ALA A 107 -9.33 -7.86 -8.09
CA ALA A 107 -10.51 -7.02 -8.27
C ALA A 107 -10.10 -5.56 -8.57
N GLY A 108 -10.72 -4.94 -9.58
CA GLY A 108 -10.39 -3.60 -10.06
C GLY A 108 -10.01 -3.57 -11.54
N GLY A 109 -9.54 -2.40 -12.00
CA GLY A 109 -9.19 -2.17 -13.41
C GLY A 109 -9.89 -0.97 -14.02
N THR A 110 -9.77 -0.82 -15.32
CA THR A 110 -10.25 0.34 -16.08
C THR A 110 -11.55 -0.01 -16.82
N LYS A 111 -12.59 0.80 -16.66
CA LYS A 111 -13.85 0.69 -17.41
C LYS A 111 -14.29 2.06 -17.89
N GLY A 112 -14.44 2.23 -19.21
CA GLY A 112 -14.95 3.47 -19.81
C GLY A 112 -14.13 4.73 -19.48
N GLY A 113 -12.81 4.60 -19.31
CA GLY A 113 -11.92 5.71 -18.92
C GLY A 113 -11.79 5.96 -17.42
N PHE A 114 -12.58 5.28 -16.58
CA PHE A 114 -12.45 5.32 -15.13
C PHE A 114 -11.60 4.13 -14.64
N ARG A 115 -10.52 4.43 -13.92
CA ARG A 115 -9.63 3.40 -13.35
C ARG A 115 -9.91 3.24 -11.87
N ALA A 116 -10.38 2.05 -11.49
CA ALA A 116 -10.40 1.64 -10.10
C ALA A 116 -8.97 1.18 -9.73
N GLU A 117 -8.13 2.12 -9.28
CA GLU A 117 -6.86 1.80 -8.62
C GLU A 117 -7.10 1.72 -7.11
N ILE A 118 -6.55 0.69 -6.48
CA ILE A 118 -6.37 0.69 -5.04
C ILE A 118 -4.98 1.27 -4.81
N LEU A 119 -4.93 2.40 -4.10
CA LEU A 119 -3.68 3.08 -3.77
C LEU A 119 -2.75 2.13 -3.00
N ASP A 120 -1.45 2.23 -3.25
CA ASP A 120 -0.39 1.42 -2.63
C ASP A 120 -0.40 -0.10 -2.95
N LEU A 121 -1.11 -0.52 -4.00
CA LEU A 121 -0.93 -1.88 -4.52
C LEU A 121 0.31 -2.00 -5.42
N PRO A 122 1.02 -3.13 -5.36
CA PRO A 122 2.04 -3.47 -6.34
C PRO A 122 1.48 -3.43 -7.76
N ARG A 123 2.26 -2.86 -8.69
CA ARG A 123 1.96 -2.87 -10.12
C ARG A 123 2.70 -4.00 -10.80
N PHE A 124 1.98 -4.79 -11.59
CA PHE A 124 2.57 -5.81 -12.44
C PHE A 124 2.98 -5.20 -13.78
N VAL A 125 4.10 -5.65 -14.32
CA VAL A 125 4.61 -5.24 -15.63
C VAL A 125 4.90 -6.50 -16.43
N VAL A 126 4.44 -6.54 -17.69
CA VAL A 126 4.75 -7.67 -18.59
C VAL A 126 6.26 -7.78 -18.76
N GLY A 127 6.79 -9.00 -18.65
CA GLY A 127 8.21 -9.31 -18.67
C GLY A 127 8.86 -9.36 -17.29
N ASP A 128 8.23 -8.84 -16.24
CA ASP A 128 8.78 -8.95 -14.89
C ASP A 128 8.75 -10.40 -14.42
N ARG A 129 9.85 -10.84 -13.82
CA ARG A 129 9.86 -12.05 -13.01
C ARG A 129 9.49 -11.69 -11.56
N VAL A 130 8.50 -12.39 -11.02
CA VAL A 130 7.95 -12.11 -9.69
C VAL A 130 7.95 -13.37 -8.83
N LEU A 131 7.98 -13.18 -7.52
CA LEU A 131 7.77 -14.19 -6.49
C LEU A 131 6.58 -13.77 -5.65
N LEU A 132 5.56 -14.62 -5.58
CA LEU A 132 4.25 -14.32 -5.00
C LEU A 132 3.90 -15.29 -3.88
N PHE A 133 3.43 -14.74 -2.77
CA PHE A 133 2.73 -15.43 -1.69
C PHE A 133 1.24 -15.18 -1.87
N VAL A 134 0.55 -16.12 -2.49
CA VAL A 134 -0.86 -15.99 -2.90
C VAL A 134 -1.78 -16.52 -1.81
N ARG A 135 -2.89 -15.82 -1.58
CA ARG A 135 -3.97 -16.29 -0.70
C ARG A 135 -5.33 -15.85 -1.23
N GLY A 136 -6.28 -16.78 -1.32
CA GLY A 136 -7.65 -16.49 -1.72
C GLY A 136 -7.78 -15.95 -3.16
N ASN A 137 -7.02 -16.49 -4.10
CA ASN A 137 -7.11 -16.12 -5.53
C ASN A 137 -8.56 -16.25 -6.05
N GLY A 138 -9.02 -15.29 -6.85
CA GLY A 138 -10.41 -15.21 -7.34
C GLY A 138 -11.45 -14.74 -6.32
N HIS A 139 -11.14 -14.78 -5.02
CA HIS A 139 -12.07 -14.40 -3.95
C HIS A 139 -11.67 -13.10 -3.24
N ALA A 140 -10.37 -12.87 -3.05
CA ALA A 140 -9.84 -11.68 -2.42
C ALA A 140 -9.77 -10.51 -3.42
N VAL A 141 -9.89 -9.28 -2.92
CA VAL A 141 -9.71 -8.06 -3.72
C VAL A 141 -8.29 -8.00 -4.29
N PHE A 142 -7.29 -8.31 -3.46
CA PHE A 142 -5.90 -8.46 -3.88
C PHE A 142 -5.34 -9.75 -3.29
N PRO A 143 -5.20 -10.84 -4.07
CA PRO A 143 -4.90 -12.18 -3.56
C PRO A 143 -3.42 -12.41 -3.25
N VAL A 144 -2.79 -11.45 -2.57
CA VAL A 144 -1.40 -11.54 -2.09
C VAL A 144 -1.38 -11.34 -0.58
N VAL A 145 -0.64 -12.21 0.13
CA VAL A 145 -0.55 -12.16 1.58
C VAL A 145 0.03 -10.82 2.03
N GLY A 146 -0.67 -10.14 2.94
CA GLY A 146 -0.22 -8.84 3.45
C GLY A 146 -0.18 -7.75 2.39
N VAL A 147 -0.96 -7.89 1.31
CA VAL A 147 -1.04 -6.95 0.18
C VAL A 147 0.29 -6.86 -0.55
N HIS A 148 1.17 -5.92 -0.18
CA HIS A 148 2.48 -5.75 -0.80
C HIS A 148 3.56 -6.68 -0.22
N GLN A 149 3.37 -7.20 0.99
CA GLN A 149 4.42 -7.94 1.70
C GLN A 149 4.71 -9.32 1.12
N GLY A 150 3.71 -9.92 0.46
CA GLY A 150 3.84 -11.19 -0.25
C GLY A 150 4.22 -11.04 -1.73
N TYR A 151 4.51 -9.82 -2.20
CA TYR A 151 4.90 -9.54 -3.57
C TYR A 151 6.38 -9.14 -3.62
N PHE A 152 7.14 -9.86 -4.42
CA PHE A 152 8.53 -9.54 -4.70
C PHE A 152 8.80 -9.58 -6.20
N ARG A 153 9.68 -8.70 -6.66
CA ARG A 153 10.26 -8.76 -8.01
C ARG A 153 11.62 -9.43 -7.93
N VAL A 154 11.99 -10.08 -9.02
CA VAL A 154 13.31 -10.69 -9.21
C VAL A 154 14.03 -9.87 -10.27
N VAL A 155 15.07 -9.15 -9.85
CA VAL A 155 15.82 -8.23 -10.71
C VAL A 155 17.28 -8.68 -10.73
N PRO A 156 17.92 -8.81 -11.90
CA PRO A 156 19.35 -9.11 -11.96
C PRO A 156 20.18 -7.96 -11.39
N ASP A 157 21.24 -8.28 -10.65
CA ASP A 157 22.27 -7.29 -10.28
C ASP A 157 23.23 -6.99 -11.45
N ASP A 158 24.22 -6.12 -11.22
CA ASP A 158 25.23 -5.73 -12.23
C ASP A 158 26.04 -6.92 -12.77
N ARG A 159 26.00 -8.08 -12.10
CA ARG A 159 26.67 -9.32 -12.51
C ARG A 159 25.70 -10.34 -13.13
N GLY A 160 24.44 -9.96 -13.34
CA GLY A 160 23.38 -10.83 -13.84
C GLY A 160 22.81 -11.80 -12.81
N THR A 161 23.19 -11.70 -11.53
CA THR A 161 22.67 -12.61 -10.49
C THR A 161 21.27 -12.15 -10.09
N PRO A 162 20.23 -13.01 -10.14
CA PRO A 162 18.87 -12.64 -9.76
C PRO A 162 18.78 -12.32 -8.26
N ARG A 163 18.27 -11.13 -7.93
CA ARG A 163 18.07 -10.64 -6.56
C ARG A 163 16.61 -10.40 -6.27
N VAL A 164 16.21 -10.62 -5.01
CA VAL A 164 14.83 -10.39 -4.55
C VAL A 164 14.67 -8.95 -4.07
N VAL A 165 13.70 -8.24 -4.66
CA VAL A 165 13.35 -6.86 -4.29
C VAL A 165 11.86 -6.76 -3.97
N ARG A 166 11.50 -5.85 -3.06
CA ARG A 166 10.11 -5.52 -2.73
C ARG A 166 9.41 -4.80 -3.89
N SER A 167 8.09 -4.62 -3.75
CA SER A 167 7.29 -3.79 -4.65
C SER A 167 7.79 -2.36 -4.81
N ASP A 168 8.39 -1.78 -3.77
CA ASP A 168 8.97 -0.42 -3.76
C ASP A 168 10.41 -0.36 -4.29
N GLY A 169 10.96 -1.50 -4.74
CA GLY A 169 12.33 -1.60 -5.25
C GLY A 169 13.41 -1.76 -4.19
N LEU A 170 13.06 -1.76 -2.89
CA LEU A 170 14.04 -2.03 -1.85
C LEU A 170 14.46 -3.51 -1.87
N PRO A 171 15.76 -3.82 -1.96
CA PRO A 171 16.20 -5.20 -1.93
C PRO A 171 15.98 -5.82 -0.55
N VAL A 172 15.67 -7.11 -0.55
CA VAL A 172 15.75 -7.91 0.67
C VAL A 172 17.24 -8.13 0.95
N ILE A 173 17.76 -7.73 2.10
CA ILE A 173 19.20 -7.88 2.43
C ILE A 173 19.46 -8.95 3.50
N GLY A 174 18.40 -9.56 4.01
CA GLY A 174 18.50 -10.55 5.07
C GLY A 174 17.14 -10.96 5.59
N ARG A 175 17.19 -11.88 6.54
CA ARG A 175 16.04 -12.33 7.32
C ARG A 175 16.47 -12.44 8.78
N SER A 176 15.57 -12.07 9.68
CA SER A 176 15.61 -12.42 11.09
C SER A 176 14.58 -13.51 11.37
N ARG A 177 14.55 -14.08 12.59
CA ARG A 177 13.54 -15.08 12.96
C ARG A 177 12.11 -14.65 12.64
N ARG A 178 11.82 -13.35 12.72
CA ARG A 178 10.47 -12.79 12.58
C ARG A 178 10.30 -11.78 11.44
N ALA A 179 11.30 -11.43 10.66
CA ALA A 179 11.11 -10.38 9.66
C ALA A 179 12.17 -10.42 8.56
N LEU A 180 11.77 -10.04 7.36
CA LEU A 180 12.74 -9.67 6.33
C LEU A 180 13.46 -8.39 6.75
N ARG A 181 14.72 -8.25 6.31
CA ARG A 181 15.55 -7.09 6.58
C ARG A 181 15.74 -6.31 5.29
N PHE A 182 15.67 -4.99 5.40
CA PHE A 182 15.80 -4.05 4.29
C PHE A 182 16.94 -3.05 4.58
N PRO A 183 17.56 -2.49 3.53
CA PRO A 183 18.58 -1.45 3.66
C PRO A 183 18.11 -0.31 4.55
N ARG A 184 18.98 0.13 5.47
CA ARG A 184 18.83 1.42 6.16
C ARG A 184 19.66 2.52 5.50
N LYS A 185 20.61 2.14 4.65
CA LYS A 185 21.54 3.01 3.92
C LYS A 185 21.66 2.54 2.48
N THR A 186 21.88 3.46 1.55
CA THR A 186 22.07 3.18 0.12
C THR A 186 23.30 2.29 -0.17
N SER A 187 24.30 2.26 0.72
CA SER A 187 25.44 1.32 0.61
C SER A 187 25.02 -0.15 0.75
N ASP A 188 23.88 -0.41 1.38
CA ASP A 188 23.44 -1.77 1.70
C ASP A 188 22.63 -2.39 0.54
N THR A 189 22.18 -1.58 -0.42
CA THR A 189 21.41 -2.00 -1.60
C THR A 189 22.18 -3.00 -2.47
N ALA A 190 23.52 -2.90 -2.51
CA ALA A 190 24.39 -3.85 -3.21
C ALA A 190 24.43 -5.25 -2.58
N ARG A 191 23.80 -5.45 -1.40
CA ARG A 191 23.76 -6.72 -0.67
C ARG A 191 22.42 -7.44 -0.81
N GLY A 192 21.68 -7.20 -1.88
CA GLY A 192 20.43 -7.90 -2.15
C GLY A 192 20.61 -9.43 -2.08
N VAL A 193 19.66 -10.11 -1.48
CA VAL A 193 19.65 -11.56 -1.30
C VAL A 193 19.47 -12.21 -2.67
N PRO A 194 20.35 -13.17 -3.06
CA PRO A 194 20.15 -13.94 -4.27
C PRO A 194 18.84 -14.73 -4.19
N LEU A 195 18.17 -14.90 -5.34
CA LEU A 195 16.92 -15.64 -5.42
C LEU A 195 17.03 -17.04 -4.80
N ASP A 196 18.12 -17.77 -5.09
CA ASP A 196 18.32 -19.12 -4.55
C ASP A 196 18.38 -19.16 -3.02
N GLN A 197 19.03 -18.18 -2.39
CA GLN A 197 19.04 -18.06 -0.94
C GLN A 197 17.63 -17.77 -0.37
N PHE A 198 16.83 -16.97 -1.08
CA PHE A 198 15.44 -16.73 -0.67
C PHE A 198 14.57 -17.99 -0.80
N ARG A 199 14.80 -18.80 -1.84
CA ARG A 199 14.13 -20.11 -2.02
C ARG A 199 14.47 -21.07 -0.88
N GLU A 200 15.74 -21.11 -0.46
CA GLU A 200 16.17 -21.87 0.71
C GLU A 200 15.41 -21.42 1.97
N TRP A 201 15.25 -20.12 2.20
CA TRP A 201 14.47 -19.63 3.34
C TRP A 201 13.01 -20.08 3.34
N ILE A 202 12.37 -20.13 2.17
CA ILE A 202 11.01 -20.66 2.03
C ILE A 202 10.99 -22.15 2.37
N ARG A 203 11.92 -22.92 1.80
CA ARG A 203 12.02 -24.37 2.04
C ARG A 203 12.23 -24.69 3.52
N ASP A 204 13.17 -24.01 4.17
CA ASP A 204 13.47 -24.20 5.58
C ASP A 204 12.25 -23.90 6.46
N GLU A 205 11.48 -22.85 6.13
CA GLU A 205 10.28 -22.49 6.88
C GLU A 205 9.14 -23.51 6.68
N LEU A 206 9.02 -24.09 5.48
CA LEU A 206 8.04 -25.14 5.19
C LEU A 206 8.35 -26.47 5.91
N GLN A 207 9.62 -26.77 6.12
CA GLN A 207 10.06 -27.96 6.86
C GLN A 207 9.99 -27.80 8.39
N ARG A 208 9.73 -26.58 8.88
CA ARG A 208 9.72 -26.30 10.31
C ARG A 208 8.48 -26.91 10.98
N PRO A 209 8.63 -27.72 12.05
CA PRO A 209 7.50 -28.34 12.76
C PRO A 209 6.50 -27.30 13.28
N ALA A 210 5.20 -27.65 13.22
CA ALA A 210 4.12 -26.76 13.61
C ALA A 210 4.15 -26.35 15.09
N GLU A 211 4.75 -27.15 15.98
CA GLU A 211 4.82 -26.88 17.43
C GLU A 211 5.71 -25.69 17.82
N ALA A 212 6.57 -25.20 16.93
CA ALA A 212 7.29 -23.95 17.17
C ALA A 212 6.52 -22.70 16.67
N LYS A 213 5.26 -22.86 16.24
CA LYS A 213 4.31 -21.78 15.93
C LYS A 213 3.45 -21.55 17.18
N GLU A 214 4.03 -20.95 18.20
CA GLU A 214 3.26 -20.53 19.39
C GLU A 214 2.14 -19.55 18.99
N PRO A 215 0.97 -19.64 19.64
CA PRO A 215 -0.17 -18.78 19.37
C PRO A 215 0.06 -17.37 19.95
N GLU A 216 -0.38 -16.34 19.20
CA GLU A 216 -0.77 -15.06 19.79
C GLU A 216 -2.13 -15.21 20.48
#